data_AF-A0A356TTA0-F1
#
_entry.id   AF-A0A356TTA0-F1
#
_cell.length_a   1.000
_cell.length_b   1.000
_cell.length_c   1.000
_cell.angle_alpha   90.00
_cell.angle_beta   90.00
_cell.angle_gamma   90.00
#
_symmetry.space_group_name_H-M   'P 1'
#
loop_
_entity.id
_entity.type
_entity.pdbx_description
1 polymer ?
#
loop_
_entity_poly.entity_id
_entity_poly.type
_entity_poly.pdbx_seq_one_letter_code
_entity_poly.pdbx_strand_id
1 'polypeptide(L)'
;MDADVFDLRPTDPDSRALPEERRVALALAEAIIPGGAGIRPADELTLKLTEEVTDHVSPWATKAFRAAMGLLDRAAVLSTGRRFHKLDRARQQRLLQKWEQDPVLRGPLTAVAFAFKFTHFDTPEVYRSLGGKLNVVQNLEQPRWLSGITPATEWDADEEIECEVVVVGTGAGGAVVGKELADRGYAVVFVEEGGHYRRV
;
A
#
# COMPACT_ATOMS: atom_id res chain seq x y z
N MET A 1 -21.21 41.66 31.70
CA MET A 1 -21.65 40.32 31.25
C MET A 1 -22.70 40.59 30.21
N ASP A 2 -22.32 40.51 28.93
CA ASP A 2 -23.26 40.59 27.82
C ASP A 2 -23.11 39.35 26.96
N ALA A 3 -24.27 38.82 26.58
CA ALA A 3 -24.49 37.57 25.90
C ALA A 3 -24.36 37.79 24.40
N ASP A 4 -23.32 37.22 23.76
CA ASP A 4 -23.24 37.08 22.30
C ASP A 4 -22.13 36.11 21.84
N VAL A 5 -21.99 34.95 22.50
CA VAL A 5 -20.99 33.92 22.12
C VAL A 5 -21.65 32.62 21.63
N PHE A 6 -22.98 32.60 21.46
CA PHE A 6 -23.72 31.42 20.98
C PHE A 6 -24.71 31.77 19.86
N ASP A 7 -24.24 32.47 18.82
CA ASP A 7 -24.93 32.46 17.53
C ASP A 7 -24.06 31.79 16.48
N LEU A 8 -24.19 30.46 16.38
CA LEU A 8 -23.67 29.67 15.27
C LEU A 8 -24.86 29.02 14.57
N ARG A 9 -25.44 29.75 13.61
CA ARG A 9 -26.10 29.21 12.40
C ARG A 9 -26.48 30.37 11.46
N PRO A 10 -26.61 30.16 10.14
CA PRO A 10 -25.85 29.28 9.23
C PRO A 10 -25.36 30.08 7.98
N THR A 11 -24.13 29.89 7.52
CA THR A 11 -23.67 30.50 6.26
C THR A 11 -23.25 29.47 5.20
N ASP A 12 -24.03 29.52 4.12
CA ASP A 12 -23.81 29.05 2.75
C ASP A 12 -23.91 27.54 2.39
N PRO A 13 -24.85 27.14 1.50
CA PRO A 13 -24.96 25.77 0.97
C PRO A 13 -23.88 25.38 -0.05
N ASP A 14 -22.93 26.27 -0.38
CA ASP A 14 -21.90 26.04 -1.42
C ASP A 14 -20.52 25.60 -0.86
N SER A 15 -20.45 25.31 0.44
CA SER A 15 -19.23 24.92 1.17
C SER A 15 -18.77 23.47 0.97
N ARG A 16 -19.39 22.71 0.06
CA ARG A 16 -19.12 21.25 -0.12
C ARG A 16 -17.94 20.92 -1.02
N ALA A 17 -17.26 21.91 -1.58
CA ALA A 17 -16.07 21.68 -2.40
C ALA A 17 -14.81 21.66 -1.52
N LEU A 18 -14.26 20.46 -1.27
CA LEU A 18 -12.95 20.32 -0.62
C LEU A 18 -11.89 21.21 -1.28
N PRO A 19 -11.00 21.90 -0.54
CA PRO A 19 -9.87 22.61 -1.12
C PRO A 19 -9.08 21.71 -2.09
N GLU A 20 -8.53 22.28 -3.16
CA GLU A 20 -7.93 21.50 -4.25
C GLU A 20 -6.80 20.58 -3.77
N GLU A 21 -5.98 21.05 -2.82
CA GLU A 21 -4.94 20.25 -2.18
C GLU A 21 -5.50 19.05 -1.42
N ARG A 22 -6.62 19.23 -0.70
CA ARG A 22 -7.28 18.16 0.04
C ARG A 22 -7.88 17.11 -0.88
N ARG A 23 -8.38 17.50 -2.06
CA ARG A 23 -8.82 16.56 -3.10
C ARG A 23 -7.69 15.73 -3.67
N VAL A 24 -6.53 16.34 -3.92
CA VAL A 24 -5.32 15.64 -4.36
C VAL A 24 -4.86 14.66 -3.29
N ALA A 25 -4.81 15.10 -2.03
CA ALA A 25 -4.38 14.26 -0.91
C ALA A 25 -5.31 13.05 -0.72
N LEU A 26 -6.64 13.26 -0.75
CA LEU A 26 -7.62 12.17 -0.66
C LEU A 26 -7.49 11.19 -1.82
N ALA A 27 -7.39 11.69 -3.07
CA ALA A 27 -7.24 10.83 -4.23
C ALA A 27 -5.94 10.02 -4.20
N LEU A 28 -4.83 10.61 -3.73
CA LEU A 28 -3.57 9.90 -3.50
C LEU A 28 -3.72 8.84 -2.41
N ALA A 29 -4.33 9.18 -1.27
CA ALA A 29 -4.55 8.24 -0.17
C ALA A 29 -5.37 7.02 -0.61
N GLU A 30 -6.51 7.24 -1.26
CA GLU A 30 -7.37 6.19 -1.80
C GLU A 30 -6.69 5.37 -2.90
N ALA A 31 -5.85 5.99 -3.74
CA ALA A 31 -5.11 5.24 -4.74
C ALA A 31 -3.98 4.40 -4.11
N ILE A 32 -3.34 4.87 -3.05
CA ILE A 32 -2.30 4.14 -2.32
C ILE A 32 -2.90 3.03 -1.45
N ILE A 33 -4.09 3.25 -0.90
CA ILE A 33 -4.82 2.33 -0.02
C ILE A 33 -6.26 2.19 -0.55
N PRO A 34 -6.47 1.44 -1.65
CA PRO A 34 -7.80 1.29 -2.27
C PRO A 34 -8.75 0.41 -1.47
N GLY A 35 -8.30 -0.20 -0.37
CA GLY A 35 -9.03 -1.22 0.38
C GLY A 35 -9.00 -2.59 -0.31
N GLY A 36 -9.55 -3.59 0.37
CA GLY A 36 -9.59 -4.97 -0.11
C GLY A 36 -10.47 -5.84 0.79
N ALA A 37 -10.46 -7.16 0.58
CA ALA A 37 -11.20 -8.07 1.45
C ALA A 37 -10.71 -7.94 2.91
N GLY A 38 -11.54 -7.34 3.77
CA GLY A 38 -11.24 -7.09 5.18
C GLY A 38 -10.44 -5.82 5.50
N ILE A 39 -9.99 -5.05 4.51
CA ILE A 39 -9.24 -3.80 4.71
C ILE A 39 -10.07 -2.62 4.21
N ARG A 40 -10.37 -1.67 5.09
CA ARG A 40 -11.09 -0.45 4.71
C ARG A 40 -10.21 0.39 3.75
N PRO A 41 -10.79 1.01 2.71
CA PRO A 41 -10.05 1.97 1.91
C PRO A 41 -9.65 3.19 2.75
N ALA A 42 -8.58 3.88 2.34
CA ALA A 42 -8.30 5.20 2.89
C ALA A 42 -9.43 6.18 2.57
N ASP A 43 -9.65 7.10 3.48
CA ASP A 43 -10.77 8.03 3.49
C ASP A 43 -10.36 9.37 4.12
N GLU A 44 -11.33 10.25 4.35
CA GLU A 44 -11.09 11.54 4.98
C GLU A 44 -10.56 11.43 6.42
N LEU A 45 -10.89 10.36 7.14
CA LEU A 45 -10.36 10.10 8.48
C LEU A 45 -8.86 9.80 8.39
N THR A 46 -8.46 8.96 7.44
CA THR A 46 -7.05 8.67 7.15
C THR A 46 -6.27 9.96 6.86
N LEU A 47 -6.85 10.84 6.04
CA LEU A 47 -6.23 12.12 5.71
C LEU A 47 -6.09 13.03 6.95
N LYS A 48 -7.16 13.17 7.74
CA LYS A 48 -7.15 13.98 8.96
C LYS A 48 -6.10 13.48 9.97
N LEU A 49 -6.04 12.17 10.21
CA LEU A 49 -5.04 11.58 11.11
C LEU A 49 -3.62 11.79 10.59
N THR A 50 -3.42 11.71 9.27
CA THR A 50 -2.12 12.01 8.64
C THR A 50 -1.69 13.45 8.83
N GLU A 51 -2.61 14.41 8.64
CA GLU A 51 -2.36 15.83 8.89
C GLU A 51 -1.99 16.07 10.36
N GLU A 52 -2.76 15.53 11.29
CA GLU A 52 -2.49 15.64 12.73
C GLU A 52 -1.14 15.04 13.12
N VAL A 53 -0.82 13.80 12.68
CA VAL A 53 0.46 13.16 12.99
C VAL A 53 1.63 13.95 12.42
N THR A 54 1.52 14.42 11.18
CA THR A 54 2.62 15.15 10.54
C THR A 54 2.91 16.48 11.27
N ASP A 55 1.87 17.17 11.73
CA ASP A 55 1.99 18.40 12.53
C ASP A 55 2.65 18.15 13.90
N HIS A 56 2.40 17.00 14.53
CA HIS A 56 3.00 16.65 15.83
C HIS A 56 4.44 16.13 15.72
N VAL A 57 4.81 15.49 14.61
CA VAL A 57 6.18 14.96 14.42
C VAL A 57 7.19 16.10 14.26
N SER A 58 6.92 17.06 13.36
CA SER A 58 7.77 18.25 13.22
C SER A 58 7.16 19.32 12.31
N PRO A 59 7.38 20.63 12.57
CA PRO A 59 6.91 21.71 11.69
C PRO A 59 7.43 21.64 10.24
N TRP A 60 8.59 21.01 10.01
CA TRP A 60 9.12 20.82 8.66
C TRP A 60 8.49 19.61 7.95
N ALA A 61 8.01 18.62 8.69
CA ALA A 61 7.42 17.40 8.13
C ALA A 61 6.14 17.73 7.35
N THR A 62 5.29 18.61 7.88
CA THR A 62 4.05 19.04 7.19
C THR A 62 4.37 19.74 5.88
N LYS A 63 5.39 20.61 5.87
CA LYS A 63 5.84 21.29 4.66
C LYS A 63 6.42 20.30 3.64
N ALA A 64 7.23 19.36 4.08
CA ALA A 64 7.81 18.33 3.21
C ALA A 64 6.74 17.41 2.61
N PHE A 65 5.78 16.97 3.41
CA PHE A 65 4.66 16.14 2.97
C PHE A 65 3.79 16.85 1.93
N ARG A 66 3.42 18.12 2.18
CA ARG A 66 2.68 18.95 1.20
C ARG A 66 3.48 19.18 -0.07
N ALA A 67 4.78 19.45 0.03
CA ALA A 67 5.65 19.61 -1.12
C ALA A 67 5.74 18.35 -1.98
N ALA A 68 5.85 17.16 -1.34
CA ALA A 68 5.85 15.88 -2.04
C ALA A 68 4.53 15.62 -2.78
N MET A 69 3.38 15.83 -2.14
CA MET A 69 2.07 15.71 -2.79
C MET A 69 1.93 16.69 -3.96
N GLY A 70 2.37 17.94 -3.78
CA GLY A 70 2.37 18.96 -4.82
C GLY A 70 3.24 18.58 -6.03
N LEU A 71 4.41 17.97 -5.78
CA LEU A 71 5.29 17.47 -6.84
C LEU A 71 4.62 16.34 -7.64
N LEU A 72 3.98 15.38 -6.96
CA LEU A 72 3.27 14.28 -7.60
C LEU A 72 2.08 14.78 -8.45
N ASP A 73 1.30 15.73 -7.94
CA ASP A 73 0.18 16.31 -8.71
C ASP A 73 0.67 17.07 -9.96
N ARG A 74 1.77 17.82 -9.85
CA ARG A 74 2.39 18.48 -11.01
C ARG A 74 2.94 17.46 -12.01
N ALA A 75 3.55 16.37 -11.54
CA ALA A 75 4.00 15.26 -12.39
C ALA A 75 2.81 14.60 -13.11
N ALA A 76 1.64 14.49 -12.47
CA ALA A 76 0.42 14.01 -13.11
C ALA A 76 -0.04 14.96 -14.23
N VAL A 77 -0.01 16.28 -13.99
CA VAL A 77 -0.33 17.28 -15.02
C VAL A 77 0.63 17.18 -16.20
N LEU A 78 1.95 17.07 -15.95
CA LEU A 78 2.96 16.97 -17.01
C LEU A 78 2.83 15.69 -17.84
N SER A 79 2.45 14.57 -17.22
CA SER A 79 2.37 13.27 -17.89
C SER A 79 1.01 12.98 -18.55
N THR A 80 -0.07 13.59 -18.06
CA THR A 80 -1.44 13.27 -18.50
C THR A 80 -2.27 14.48 -18.94
N GLY A 81 -1.75 15.70 -18.76
CA GLY A 81 -2.48 16.95 -18.99
C GLY A 81 -3.54 17.27 -17.92
N ARG A 82 -3.69 16.44 -16.88
CA ARG A 82 -4.70 16.59 -15.83
C ARG A 82 -4.10 16.37 -14.45
N ARG A 83 -4.66 17.04 -13.44
CA ARG A 83 -4.34 16.80 -12.04
C ARG A 83 -4.71 15.37 -11.63
N PHE A 84 -4.00 14.83 -10.64
CA PHE A 84 -4.11 13.44 -10.23
C PHE A 84 -5.54 13.07 -9.81
N HIS A 85 -6.20 13.92 -9.03
CA HIS A 85 -7.58 13.69 -8.56
C HIS A 85 -8.64 13.72 -9.68
N LYS A 86 -8.31 14.22 -10.88
CA LYS A 86 -9.20 14.25 -12.05
C LYS A 86 -9.03 13.05 -12.97
N LEU A 87 -8.11 12.14 -12.64
CA LEU A 87 -7.89 10.90 -13.38
C LEU A 87 -8.84 9.81 -12.88
N ASP A 88 -9.24 8.90 -13.78
CA ASP A 88 -9.93 7.67 -13.38
C ASP A 88 -9.00 6.76 -12.55
N ARG A 89 -9.59 5.84 -11.78
CA ARG A 89 -8.84 4.94 -10.87
C ARG A 89 -7.77 4.13 -11.61
N ALA A 90 -8.05 3.62 -12.79
CA ALA A 90 -7.11 2.81 -13.55
C ALA A 90 -5.89 3.63 -14.00
N ARG A 91 -6.09 4.90 -14.38
CA ARG A 91 -5.02 5.84 -14.71
C ARG A 91 -4.22 6.25 -13.49
N GLN A 92 -4.88 6.49 -12.35
CA GLN A 92 -4.21 6.75 -11.07
C GLN A 92 -3.25 5.60 -10.72
N GLN A 93 -3.74 4.35 -10.75
CA GLN A 93 -2.94 3.15 -10.46
C GLN A 93 -1.75 2.99 -11.41
N ARG A 94 -1.97 3.12 -12.72
CA ARG A 94 -0.88 3.05 -13.71
C ARG A 94 0.19 4.13 -13.48
N LEU A 95 -0.23 5.32 -13.07
CA LEU A 95 0.69 6.42 -12.83
C LEU A 95 1.50 6.20 -11.55
N LEU A 96 0.88 5.67 -10.48
CA LEU A 96 1.60 5.25 -9.27
C LEU A 96 2.65 4.18 -9.60
N GLN A 97 2.28 3.12 -10.32
CA GLN A 97 3.20 2.05 -10.74
C GLN A 97 4.37 2.59 -11.57
N LYS A 98 4.11 3.58 -12.43
CA LYS A 98 5.16 4.25 -13.20
C LYS A 98 6.11 5.04 -12.29
N TRP A 99 5.57 5.77 -11.31
CA TRP A 99 6.37 6.55 -10.37
C TRP A 99 7.20 5.70 -9.40
N GLU A 100 6.74 4.49 -9.07
CA GLU A 100 7.52 3.53 -8.25
C GLU A 100 8.84 3.10 -8.92
N GLN A 101 8.87 3.15 -10.26
CA GLN A 101 10.02 2.81 -11.10
C GLN A 101 10.81 4.05 -11.56
N ASP A 102 10.32 5.26 -11.27
CA ASP A 102 10.94 6.52 -11.67
C ASP A 102 11.96 6.98 -10.62
N PRO A 103 13.23 7.26 -11.00
CA PRO A 103 14.29 7.59 -10.05
C PRO A 103 14.05 8.89 -9.27
N VAL A 104 13.24 9.81 -9.80
CA VAL A 104 12.95 11.11 -9.18
C VAL A 104 11.65 11.06 -8.38
N LEU A 105 10.62 10.41 -8.92
CA LEU A 105 9.28 10.43 -8.33
C LEU A 105 9.05 9.33 -7.30
N ARG A 106 9.88 8.27 -7.30
CA ARG A 106 9.81 7.20 -6.30
C ARG A 106 9.98 7.71 -4.87
N GLY A 107 10.93 8.62 -4.63
CA GLY A 107 11.19 9.16 -3.29
C GLY A 107 9.99 9.90 -2.69
N PRO A 108 9.45 10.93 -3.38
CA PRO A 108 8.23 11.63 -2.98
C PRO A 108 7.04 10.68 -2.80
N LEU A 109 6.82 9.74 -3.72
CA LEU A 109 5.75 8.75 -3.61
C LEU A 109 5.91 7.87 -2.37
N THR A 110 7.13 7.39 -2.10
CA THR A 110 7.43 6.56 -0.91
C THR A 110 7.15 7.33 0.37
N ALA A 111 7.55 8.61 0.45
CA ALA A 111 7.28 9.44 1.61
C ALA A 111 5.77 9.65 1.85
N VAL A 112 5.02 9.96 0.78
CA VAL A 112 3.57 10.16 0.86
C VAL A 112 2.84 8.86 1.22
N ALA A 113 3.22 7.76 0.59
CA ALA A 113 2.64 6.45 0.86
C ALA A 113 2.95 5.98 2.28
N PHE A 114 4.14 6.24 2.80
CA PHE A 114 4.49 5.95 4.18
C PHE A 114 3.57 6.71 5.14
N ALA A 115 3.43 8.03 4.98
CA ALA A 115 2.61 8.85 5.87
C ALA A 115 1.15 8.36 5.93
N PHE A 116 0.55 8.06 4.77
CA PHE A 116 -0.82 7.53 4.72
C PHE A 116 -0.93 6.11 5.28
N LYS A 117 -0.02 5.19 4.96
CA LYS A 117 -0.07 3.82 5.47
C LYS A 117 0.17 3.77 6.97
N PHE A 118 1.09 4.59 7.47
CA PHE A 118 1.41 4.68 8.88
C PHE A 118 0.16 5.03 9.70
N THR A 119 -0.56 6.09 9.32
CA THR A 119 -1.76 6.52 10.05
C THR A 119 -2.98 5.64 9.79
N HIS A 120 -3.11 5.08 8.58
CA HIS A 120 -4.23 4.20 8.24
C HIS A 120 -4.16 2.85 8.97
N PHE A 121 -2.94 2.30 9.10
CA PHE A 121 -2.70 1.00 9.73
C PHE A 121 -2.14 1.11 11.15
N ASP A 122 -2.13 2.31 11.76
CA ASP A 122 -1.45 2.51 13.04
C ASP A 122 -2.11 1.66 14.14
N THR A 123 -1.38 0.63 14.51
CA THR A 123 -1.61 -0.25 15.65
C THR A 123 -0.61 0.18 16.73
N PRO A 124 -0.99 0.31 18.02
CA PRO A 124 -0.10 0.77 19.10
C PRO A 124 1.24 0.01 19.27
N GLU A 125 1.45 -1.12 18.57
CA GLU A 125 2.70 -1.86 18.48
C GLU A 125 3.75 -1.26 17.53
N VAL A 126 3.34 -0.65 16.40
CA VAL A 126 4.29 -0.14 15.38
C VAL A 126 4.99 1.13 15.88
N TYR A 127 4.26 1.99 16.61
CA TYR A 127 4.82 3.20 17.24
C TYR A 127 5.89 2.89 18.29
N ARG A 128 5.77 1.74 19.00
CA ARG A 128 6.73 1.30 20.03
C ARG A 128 7.95 0.59 19.43
N SER A 129 7.79 -0.16 18.35
CA SER A 129 8.90 -0.87 17.68
C SER A 129 9.76 0.03 16.78
N LEU A 130 9.24 1.20 16.41
CA LEU A 130 9.96 2.19 15.59
C LEU A 130 10.88 3.14 16.38
N GLY A 131 10.90 3.14 17.72
CA GLY A 131 11.92 3.87 18.50
C GLY A 131 12.18 5.34 18.11
N GLY A 132 11.20 6.06 17.55
CA GLY A 132 11.39 7.43 17.02
C GLY A 132 12.20 7.54 15.72
N LYS A 133 12.51 6.42 15.05
CA LYS A 133 13.16 6.36 13.74
C LYS A 133 12.53 5.24 12.90
N LEU A 134 11.82 5.67 11.85
CA LEU A 134 11.33 4.92 10.70
C LEU A 134 12.18 3.67 10.31
N ASN A 135 11.97 2.54 11.00
CA ASN A 135 12.44 1.24 10.55
C ASN A 135 11.44 0.71 9.52
N VAL A 136 11.85 0.74 8.25
CA VAL A 136 11.20 -0.07 7.21
C VAL A 136 11.19 -1.51 7.72
N VAL A 137 10.01 -2.10 7.87
CA VAL A 137 9.84 -3.49 8.35
C VAL A 137 10.60 -4.41 7.39
N GLN A 138 11.80 -4.83 7.79
CA GLN A 138 12.63 -5.77 7.04
C GLN A 138 12.21 -7.23 7.30
N ASN A 139 11.32 -7.46 8.27
CA ASN A 139 10.88 -8.80 8.62
C ASN A 139 9.41 -8.99 8.25
N LEU A 140 9.18 -9.27 6.97
CA LEU A 140 8.01 -10.05 6.58
C LEU A 140 8.12 -11.37 7.34
N GLU A 141 7.16 -11.69 8.23
CA GLU A 141 7.01 -13.05 8.73
C GLU A 141 7.11 -13.99 7.53
N GLN A 142 8.02 -14.97 7.59
CA GLN A 142 8.17 -15.91 6.48
C GLN A 142 6.82 -16.57 6.25
N PRO A 143 6.15 -16.32 5.12
CA PRO A 143 4.82 -16.85 4.91
C PRO A 143 4.87 -18.38 4.96
N ARG A 144 3.88 -19.01 5.61
CA ARG A 144 3.86 -20.46 5.89
C ARG A 144 4.07 -21.37 4.67
N TRP A 145 3.80 -20.90 3.46
CA TRP A 145 4.10 -21.68 2.25
C TRP A 145 5.62 -21.89 2.03
N LEU A 146 6.48 -21.04 2.60
CA LEU A 146 7.94 -21.22 2.56
C LEU A 146 8.41 -22.45 3.33
N SER A 147 7.68 -22.89 4.36
CA SER A 147 8.03 -24.12 5.09
C SER A 147 7.68 -25.39 4.31
N GLY A 148 7.00 -25.27 3.16
CA GLY A 148 6.67 -26.39 2.27
C GLY A 148 7.60 -26.51 1.06
N ILE A 149 8.71 -25.76 1.01
CA ILE A 149 9.69 -25.83 -0.08
C ILE A 149 10.92 -26.57 0.43
N THR A 150 11.17 -27.74 -0.12
CA THR A 150 12.38 -28.52 0.17
C THR A 150 13.27 -28.55 -1.08
N PRO A 151 14.54 -28.12 -1.00
CA PRO A 151 15.48 -28.31 -2.09
C PRO A 151 15.64 -29.81 -2.40
N ALA A 152 15.59 -30.19 -3.68
CA ALA A 152 15.76 -31.59 -4.06
C ALA A 152 17.10 -32.20 -3.61
N THR A 153 18.13 -31.39 -3.41
CA THR A 153 19.43 -31.81 -2.87
C THR A 153 19.39 -32.20 -1.40
N GLU A 154 18.38 -31.73 -0.68
CA GLU A 154 18.15 -32.01 0.75
C GLU A 154 17.03 -33.03 0.94
N TRP A 155 16.42 -33.53 -0.14
CA TRP A 155 15.38 -34.54 -0.13
C TRP A 155 16.00 -35.95 0.00
N ASP A 156 15.48 -36.76 0.93
CA ASP A 156 15.90 -38.15 1.06
C ASP A 156 15.27 -38.98 -0.07
N ALA A 157 16.07 -39.78 -0.76
CA ALA A 157 15.59 -40.59 -1.88
C ALA A 157 14.58 -41.67 -1.46
N ASP A 158 14.58 -42.05 -0.18
CA ASP A 158 13.63 -43.00 0.40
C ASP A 158 12.37 -42.31 0.98
N GLU A 159 12.30 -40.98 0.94
CA GLU A 159 11.13 -40.21 1.41
C GLU A 159 10.07 -40.09 0.31
N GLU A 160 8.87 -40.59 0.60
CA GLU A 160 7.70 -40.53 -0.28
C GLU A 160 6.73 -39.43 0.17
N ILE A 161 6.19 -38.65 -0.79
CA ILE A 161 5.09 -37.71 -0.54
C ILE A 161 3.82 -38.26 -1.19
N GLU A 162 2.80 -38.48 -0.37
CA GLU A 162 1.45 -38.77 -0.86
C GLU A 162 0.75 -37.48 -1.34
N CYS A 163 0.21 -37.53 -2.55
CA CYS A 163 -0.60 -36.45 -3.11
C CYS A 163 -1.61 -36.96 -4.12
N GLU A 164 -2.63 -36.17 -4.40
CA GLU A 164 -3.63 -36.46 -5.43
C GLU A 164 -3.17 -35.97 -6.80
N VAL A 165 -2.38 -34.89 -6.84
CA VAL A 165 -1.88 -34.30 -8.08
C VAL A 165 -0.43 -33.85 -7.95
N VAL A 166 0.41 -34.22 -8.92
CA VAL A 166 1.75 -33.66 -9.10
C VAL A 166 1.74 -32.68 -10.26
N VAL A 167 2.25 -31.46 -10.01
CA VAL A 167 2.45 -30.43 -11.04
C VAL A 167 3.94 -30.25 -11.28
N VAL A 168 4.39 -30.57 -12.49
CA VAL A 168 5.80 -30.38 -12.91
C VAL A 168 5.93 -28.99 -13.54
N GLY A 169 6.71 -28.13 -12.89
CA GLY A 169 6.93 -26.74 -13.25
C GLY A 169 6.04 -25.75 -12.50
N THR A 170 6.65 -24.71 -11.94
CA THR A 170 6.05 -23.62 -11.16
C THR A 170 5.99 -22.30 -11.93
N GLY A 171 6.16 -22.36 -13.25
CA GLY A 171 5.95 -21.23 -14.15
C GLY A 171 4.49 -20.78 -14.22
N ALA A 172 4.20 -19.79 -15.08
CA ALA A 172 2.89 -19.14 -15.15
C ALA A 172 1.70 -20.09 -15.38
N GLY A 173 1.91 -21.23 -16.07
CA GLY A 173 0.88 -22.25 -16.26
C GLY A 173 0.70 -23.15 -15.04
N GLY A 174 1.78 -23.82 -14.63
CA GLY A 174 1.74 -24.82 -13.56
C GLY A 174 1.33 -24.24 -12.21
N ALA A 175 1.87 -23.07 -11.83
CA ALA A 175 1.50 -22.43 -10.57
C ALA A 175 0.01 -22.09 -10.48
N VAL A 176 -0.59 -21.61 -11.58
CA VAL A 176 -2.02 -21.27 -11.63
C VAL A 176 -2.88 -22.52 -11.52
N VAL A 177 -2.53 -23.58 -12.25
CA VAL A 177 -3.26 -24.86 -12.22
C VAL A 177 -3.20 -25.48 -10.83
N GLY A 178 -2.01 -25.58 -10.24
CA GLY A 178 -1.85 -26.19 -8.91
C GLY A 178 -2.53 -25.39 -7.81
N LYS A 179 -2.51 -24.04 -7.88
CA LYS A 179 -3.30 -23.19 -6.97
C LYS A 179 -4.79 -23.48 -7.08
N GLU A 180 -5.34 -23.53 -8.30
CA GLU A 180 -6.77 -23.76 -8.51
C GLU A 180 -7.22 -25.14 -8.01
N LEU A 181 -6.36 -26.15 -8.13
CA LEU A 181 -6.61 -27.50 -7.60
C LEU A 181 -6.51 -27.50 -6.06
N ALA A 182 -5.49 -26.88 -5.48
CA ALA A 182 -5.36 -26.77 -4.03
C ALA A 182 -6.54 -26.03 -3.39
N ASP A 183 -7.02 -24.93 -4.00
CA ASP A 183 -8.20 -24.19 -3.54
C ASP A 183 -9.49 -25.02 -3.57
N ARG A 184 -9.55 -26.05 -4.42
CA ARG A 184 -10.66 -27.01 -4.49
C ARG A 184 -10.51 -28.17 -3.50
N GLY A 185 -9.45 -28.15 -2.69
CA GLY A 185 -9.19 -29.12 -1.63
C GLY A 185 -8.31 -30.30 -2.04
N TYR A 186 -7.73 -30.29 -3.25
CA TYR A 186 -6.82 -31.37 -3.66
C TYR A 186 -5.46 -31.25 -2.95
N ALA A 187 -4.87 -32.38 -2.58
CA ALA A 187 -3.48 -32.46 -2.14
C ALA A 187 -2.54 -32.35 -3.36
N VAL A 188 -1.88 -31.22 -3.53
CA VAL A 188 -1.04 -30.90 -4.70
C VAL A 188 0.43 -30.78 -4.33
N VAL A 189 1.29 -31.47 -5.06
CA VAL A 189 2.76 -31.35 -4.97
C VAL A 189 3.31 -30.68 -6.21
N PHE A 190 4.25 -29.74 -6.04
CA PHE A 190 4.97 -29.10 -7.14
C PHE A 190 6.39 -29.64 -7.24
N VAL A 191 6.87 -29.89 -8.45
CA VAL A 191 8.26 -30.25 -8.74
C VAL A 191 8.83 -29.25 -9.73
N GLU A 192 9.95 -28.62 -9.40
CA GLU A 192 10.60 -27.58 -10.20
C GLU A 192 12.08 -27.89 -10.36
N GLU A 193 12.62 -27.64 -11.56
CA GLU A 193 14.06 -27.83 -11.83
C GLU A 193 14.88 -26.71 -11.19
N GLY A 194 14.37 -25.47 -11.24
CA GLY A 194 15.01 -24.29 -10.67
C GLY A 194 14.90 -24.16 -9.15
N GLY A 195 15.86 -23.46 -8.54
CA GLY A 195 15.82 -23.09 -7.12
C GLY A 195 14.80 -21.97 -6.82
N HIS A 196 14.44 -21.82 -5.54
CA HIS A 196 13.60 -20.71 -5.09
C HIS A 196 14.43 -19.42 -4.91
N TYR A 197 14.11 -18.36 -5.65
CA TYR A 197 14.80 -17.07 -5.58
C TYR A 197 13.89 -15.96 -5.02
N ARG A 198 14.39 -15.22 -4.02
CA ARG A 198 13.75 -14.00 -3.51
C ARG A 198 14.48 -12.77 -4.01
N ARG A 199 13.74 -11.71 -4.36
CA ARG A 199 14.29 -10.36 -4.53
C ARG A 199 14.49 -9.77 -3.14
N VAL A 200 15.75 -9.51 -2.79
CA VAL A 200 16.15 -8.81 -1.55
C VAL A 200 15.98 -7.31 -1.73
#